data_AF-A0A2A5F6I7-F1
#
_entry.id   AF-A0A2A5F6I7-F1
#
_cell.length_a   1.000
_cell.length_b   1.000
_cell.length_c   1.000
_cell.angle_alpha   90.00
_cell.angle_beta   90.00
_cell.angle_gamma   90.00
#
_symmetry.space_group_name_H-M   'P 1'
#
loop_
_entity.id
_entity.type
_entity.pdbx_description
1 polymer ?
#
loop_
_entity_poly.entity_id
_entity_poly.type
_entity_poly.pdbx_seq_one_letter_code
_entity_poly.pdbx_strand_id
1 'polypeptide(L)'
;MSKIVVKFTKGWGKYNAKDIAGFDRKVAEDLIEVKKVAKLYQGGKVKVATVEVKLDTSATEKLIADAEVQIKAKSDELDQAAASLDERDAALDKRDAGLSVQKGDLDARETALVEREKAVKNAEPVPTKDVKSGGKPPKQGSK
;
A
#
# COMPACT_ATOMS: atom_id res chain seq x y z
N MET A 1 -10.90 -8.81 -49.91
CA MET A 1 -11.51 -8.28 -51.14
C MET A 1 -10.45 -7.60 -51.98
N SER A 2 -10.25 -8.01 -53.23
CA SER A 2 -9.24 -7.42 -54.13
C SER A 2 -9.75 -6.11 -54.73
N LYS A 3 -9.06 -4.99 -54.46
CA LYS A 3 -9.39 -3.69 -55.07
C LYS A 3 -8.79 -3.59 -56.47
N ILE A 4 -9.56 -3.07 -57.42
CA ILE A 4 -9.10 -2.73 -58.77
C ILE A 4 -8.69 -1.27 -58.79
N VAL A 5 -7.48 -1.01 -59.28
CA VAL A 5 -6.96 0.35 -59.41
C VAL A 5 -7.34 0.90 -60.77
N VAL A 6 -7.93 2.09 -60.79
CA VAL A 6 -8.32 2.80 -62.00
C VAL A 6 -7.66 4.17 -62.06
N LYS A 7 -7.44 4.67 -63.28
CA LYS A 7 -7.00 6.04 -63.54
C LYS A 7 -8.13 6.82 -64.18
N PHE A 8 -8.51 7.94 -63.58
CA PHE A 8 -9.57 8.80 -64.10
C PHE A 8 -9.13 9.49 -65.39
N THR A 9 -9.97 9.45 -66.42
CA THR A 9 -9.72 10.11 -67.71
C THR A 9 -10.36 11.49 -67.78
N LYS A 10 -11.36 11.76 -66.95
CA LYS A 10 -12.04 13.05 -66.78
C LYS A 10 -12.42 13.23 -65.31
N GLY A 11 -12.74 14.46 -64.90
CA GLY A 11 -13.19 14.73 -63.53
C GLY A 11 -14.49 13.98 -63.21
N TRP A 12 -14.54 13.35 -62.04
CA TRP A 12 -15.73 12.64 -61.55
C TRP A 12 -15.80 12.68 -60.02
N GLY A 13 -16.82 13.37 -59.49
CA GLY A 13 -16.97 13.58 -58.04
C GLY A 13 -15.77 14.33 -57.46
N LYS A 14 -15.09 13.71 -56.49
CA LYS A 14 -13.88 14.24 -55.84
C LYS A 14 -12.56 13.92 -56.58
N TYR A 15 -12.62 13.18 -57.68
CA TYR A 15 -11.44 12.75 -58.42
C TYR A 15 -11.27 13.58 -59.70
N ASN A 16 -10.06 14.04 -59.95
CA ASN A 16 -9.68 14.80 -61.14
C ASN A 16 -9.16 13.89 -62.25
N ALA A 17 -9.09 14.42 -63.47
CA ALA A 17 -8.45 13.71 -64.57
C ALA A 17 -6.99 13.40 -64.21
N LYS A 18 -6.55 12.17 -64.52
CA LYS A 18 -5.26 11.54 -64.19
C LYS A 18 -5.09 11.03 -62.77
N ASP A 19 -6.04 11.27 -61.86
CA ASP A 19 -5.99 10.70 -60.51
C ASP A 19 -6.09 9.17 -60.56
N ILE A 20 -5.47 8.51 -59.58
CA ILE A 20 -5.45 7.06 -59.44
C ILE A 20 -6.10 6.70 -58.11
N ALA A 21 -7.07 5.79 -58.14
CA ALA A 21 -7.75 5.31 -56.95
C ALA A 21 -8.10 3.83 -57.05
N GLY A 22 -8.19 3.17 -55.90
CA GLY A 22 -8.60 1.78 -55.79
C GLY A 22 -10.07 1.66 -55.37
N PHE A 23 -10.86 0.90 -56.13
CA PHE A 23 -12.26 0.62 -55.86
C PHE A 23 -12.53 -0.88 -55.81
N ASP A 24 -13.67 -1.27 -55.25
CA ASP A 24 -14.16 -2.64 -55.38
C ASP A 24 -14.53 -2.95 -56.84
N ARG A 25 -14.45 -4.22 -57.23
CA ARG A 25 -14.60 -4.68 -58.62
C ARG A 25 -15.85 -4.11 -59.31
N LYS A 26 -17.03 -4.24 -58.69
CA LYS A 26 -18.29 -3.73 -59.25
C LYS A 26 -18.28 -2.22 -59.51
N VAL A 27 -17.68 -1.45 -58.60
CA VAL A 27 -17.59 0.01 -58.73
C VAL A 27 -16.57 0.39 -59.81
N ALA A 28 -15.44 -0.33 -59.89
CA ALA A 28 -14.46 -0.12 -60.94
C ALA A 28 -15.03 -0.42 -62.35
N GLU A 29 -15.78 -1.52 -62.49
CA GLU A 29 -16.47 -1.89 -63.74
C GLU A 29 -17.47 -0.81 -64.16
N ASP A 30 -18.31 -0.31 -63.24
CA ASP A 30 -19.24 0.80 -63.51
C ASP A 30 -18.52 2.09 -63.95
N LEU A 31 -17.39 2.42 -63.31
CA LEU A 31 -16.59 3.61 -63.67
C LEU A 31 -15.93 3.50 -65.06
N ILE A 32 -15.54 2.29 -65.45
CA ILE A 32 -14.85 2.02 -66.72
C ILE A 32 -15.85 1.84 -67.87
N GLU A 33 -16.82 0.96 -67.71
CA GLU A 33 -17.67 0.47 -68.81
C GLU A 33 -18.94 1.30 -68.97
N VAL A 34 -19.59 1.65 -67.87
CA VAL A 34 -20.87 2.37 -67.88
C VAL A 34 -20.62 3.88 -67.97
N LYS A 35 -19.90 4.44 -66.98
CA LYS A 35 -19.69 5.89 -66.87
C LYS A 35 -18.57 6.41 -67.76
N LYS A 36 -17.65 5.54 -68.21
CA LYS A 36 -16.51 5.89 -69.07
C LYS A 36 -15.72 7.09 -68.52
N VAL A 37 -15.54 7.14 -67.20
CA VAL A 37 -14.82 8.20 -66.48
C VAL A 37 -13.41 7.78 -66.07
N ALA A 38 -13.11 6.48 -66.12
CA ALA A 38 -11.82 5.93 -65.74
C ALA A 38 -11.40 4.78 -66.67
N LYS A 39 -10.14 4.39 -66.61
CA LYS A 39 -9.57 3.21 -67.27
C LYS A 39 -8.80 2.37 -66.27
N LEU A 40 -8.70 1.06 -66.51
CA LEU A 40 -7.88 0.17 -65.69
C LEU A 40 -6.44 0.70 -65.60
N TYR A 41 -5.91 0.84 -64.38
CA TYR A 41 -4.55 1.29 -64.17
C TYR A 41 -3.62 0.08 -64.09
N GLN A 42 -2.81 -0.12 -65.13
CA GLN A 42 -1.87 -1.25 -65.24
C GLN A 42 -0.53 -1.03 -64.52
N GLY A 43 -0.50 -0.18 -63.48
CA GLY A 43 0.66 -0.05 -62.58
C GLY A 43 1.86 0.65 -63.20
N GLY A 44 2.03 1.94 -62.90
CA GLY A 44 3.36 2.56 -62.87
C GLY A 44 4.04 2.25 -61.53
N LYS A 45 5.37 2.35 -61.46
CA LYS A 45 6.17 2.12 -60.24
C LYS A 45 5.53 2.82 -59.04
N VAL A 46 4.96 2.06 -58.12
CA VAL A 46 4.46 2.57 -56.85
C VAL A 46 5.68 2.94 -56.01
N LYS A 47 5.86 4.23 -55.71
CA LYS A 47 6.88 4.67 -54.75
C LYS A 47 6.34 4.42 -53.34
N VAL A 48 6.65 3.25 -52.80
CA VAL A 48 6.45 2.98 -51.38
C VAL A 48 7.54 3.76 -50.64
N ALA A 49 7.13 4.74 -49.83
CA ALA A 49 8.04 5.50 -48.97
C ALA A 49 7.96 4.91 -47.57
N THR A 50 9.02 4.26 -47.13
CA THR A 50 9.19 3.85 -45.73
C THR A 50 9.51 5.10 -44.92
N VAL A 51 8.68 5.42 -43.94
CA VAL A 51 8.95 6.52 -43.00
C VAL A 51 9.53 5.90 -41.73
N GLU A 52 10.82 6.15 -41.47
CA GLU A 52 11.42 5.85 -40.18
C GLU A 52 10.97 6.90 -39.16
N VAL A 53 10.26 6.45 -38.12
CA VAL A 53 9.89 7.29 -36.99
C VAL A 53 10.88 7.04 -35.87
N LYS A 54 11.67 8.05 -35.53
CA LYS A 54 12.54 8.05 -34.35
C LYS A 54 11.78 8.68 -33.19
N LEU A 55 11.50 7.88 -32.17
CA LEU A 55 10.88 8.34 -30.93
C LEU A 55 11.99 8.64 -29.94
N ASP A 56 12.00 9.85 -29.39
CA ASP A 56 12.87 10.20 -28.27
C ASP A 56 12.22 9.73 -26.96
N THR A 57 12.81 8.72 -26.33
CA THR A 57 12.34 8.14 -25.06
C THR A 57 13.11 8.64 -23.85
N SER A 58 14.11 9.51 -24.03
CA SER A 58 15.03 9.94 -22.96
C SER A 58 14.31 10.54 -21.75
N ALA A 59 13.27 11.34 -21.98
CA ALA A 59 12.46 11.91 -20.90
C ALA A 59 11.71 10.83 -20.10
N THR A 60 11.21 9.79 -20.78
CA THR A 60 10.49 8.68 -20.13
C THR A 60 11.45 7.83 -19.31
N GLU A 61 12.62 7.53 -19.85
CA GLU A 61 13.67 6.77 -19.16
C GLU A 61 14.12 7.48 -17.88
N LYS A 62 14.27 8.81 -17.92
CA LYS A 62 14.59 9.60 -16.73
C LYS A 62 13.49 9.54 -15.67
N LEU A 63 12.22 9.65 -16.07
CA LEU A 63 11.09 9.53 -15.14
C LEU A 63 11.01 8.15 -14.49
N ILE A 64 11.32 7.09 -15.24
CA ILE A 64 11.37 5.72 -14.71
C ILE A 64 12.49 5.61 -13.68
N ALA A 65 13.71 6.09 -13.98
CA ALA A 65 14.81 6.06 -13.04
C ALA A 65 14.51 6.84 -11.75
N ASP A 66 13.92 8.03 -11.87
CA ASP A 66 13.53 8.84 -10.71
C ASP A 66 12.44 8.14 -9.88
N ALA A 67 11.49 7.46 -10.54
CA ALA A 67 10.45 6.67 -9.87
C ALA A 67 11.02 5.45 -9.13
N GLU A 68 11.97 4.73 -9.73
CA GLU A 68 12.64 3.58 -9.09
C GLU A 68 13.37 3.99 -7.81
N VAL A 69 14.07 5.13 -7.84
CA VAL A 69 14.73 5.69 -6.64
C VAL A 69 13.73 6.01 -5.55
N GLN A 70 12.60 6.65 -5.90
CA GLN A 70 11.55 6.99 -4.94
C GLN A 70 10.88 5.74 -4.35
N ILE A 71 10.58 4.75 -5.19
CA ILE A 71 9.98 3.49 -4.75
C ILE A 71 10.92 2.78 -3.77
N LYS A 72 12.22 2.72 -4.08
CA LYS A 72 13.21 2.12 -3.19
C LYS A 72 13.29 2.84 -1.85
N ALA A 73 13.37 4.17 -1.86
CA ALA A 73 13.39 4.96 -0.62
C ALA A 73 12.13 4.72 0.23
N LYS A 74 10.95 4.63 -0.40
CA LYS A 74 9.70 4.32 0.30
C LYS A 74 9.64 2.89 0.83
N SER A 75 10.23 1.93 0.12
CA SER A 75 10.39 0.57 0.60
C SER A 75 11.25 0.53 1.87
N ASP A 76 12.41 1.20 1.84
CA ASP A 76 13.31 1.25 3.00
C ASP A 76 12.65 1.94 4.22
N GLU A 77 11.87 3.00 4.00
CA GLU A 77 11.07 3.65 5.05
C GLU A 77 10.02 2.70 5.65
N LEU A 78 9.34 1.90 4.81
CA LEU A 78 8.35 0.94 5.27
C LEU A 78 8.98 -0.19 6.09
N ASP A 79 10.14 -0.69 5.66
CA ASP A 79 10.87 -1.74 6.40
C ASP A 79 11.31 -1.24 7.78
N GLN A 80 11.78 0.01 7.88
CA GLN A 80 12.10 0.63 9.16
C GLN A 80 10.87 0.80 10.07
N ALA A 81 9.74 1.23 9.48
CA ALA A 81 8.50 1.38 10.23
C ALA A 81 7.98 0.03 10.75
N ALA A 82 8.08 -1.04 9.95
CA ALA A 82 7.71 -2.38 10.35
C ALA A 82 8.56 -2.88 11.52
N ALA A 83 9.90 -2.75 11.43
CA ALA A 83 10.78 -3.13 12.53
C ALA A 83 10.49 -2.35 13.83
N SER A 84 10.18 -1.05 13.72
CA SER A 84 9.81 -0.24 14.89
C SER A 84 8.47 -0.67 15.51
N LEU A 85 7.51 -1.14 14.71
CA LEU A 85 6.26 -1.70 15.21
C LEU A 85 6.50 -3.02 15.95
N ASP A 86 7.32 -3.91 15.39
CA ASP A 86 7.67 -5.19 16.04
C ASP A 86 8.32 -4.96 17.41
N GLU A 87 9.22 -3.98 17.53
CA GLU A 87 9.83 -3.61 18.81
C GLU A 87 8.81 -3.09 19.81
N ARG A 88 7.84 -2.30 19.35
CA ARG A 88 6.76 -1.77 20.19
C ARG A 88 5.82 -2.86 20.67
N ASP A 89 5.47 -3.81 19.81
CA ASP A 89 4.61 -4.93 20.16
C ASP A 89 5.30 -5.81 21.20
N ALA A 90 6.58 -6.14 21.01
CA ALA A 90 7.35 -6.88 22.01
C ALA A 90 7.47 -6.13 23.36
N ALA A 91 7.51 -4.79 23.33
CA ALA A 91 7.49 -3.97 24.55
C ALA A 91 6.12 -3.94 25.24
N LEU A 92 5.03 -4.01 24.47
CA LEU A 92 3.67 -4.13 24.99
C LEU A 92 3.46 -5.50 25.64
N ASP A 93 3.88 -6.59 24.98
CA ASP A 93 3.78 -7.94 25.55
C ASP A 93 4.47 -8.06 26.91
N LYS A 94 5.68 -7.48 27.03
CA LYS A 94 6.41 -7.45 28.31
C LYS A 94 5.66 -6.68 29.38
N ARG A 95 5.01 -5.56 29.01
CA ARG A 95 4.24 -4.74 29.94
C ARG A 95 2.99 -5.48 30.40
N ASP A 96 2.30 -6.15 29.50
CA ASP A 96 1.10 -6.92 29.82
C ASP A 96 1.42 -8.10 30.73
N ALA A 97 2.54 -8.79 30.48
CA ALA A 97 3.04 -9.82 31.40
C ALA A 97 3.34 -9.23 32.80
N GLY A 98 4.00 -8.07 32.86
CA GLY A 98 4.28 -7.38 34.13
C GLY A 98 3.01 -6.97 34.89
N LEU A 99 2.00 -6.44 34.19
CA LEU A 99 0.71 -6.09 34.78
C LEU A 99 -0.04 -7.33 35.28
N SER A 100 0.04 -8.45 34.57
CA SER A 100 -0.55 -9.72 34.99
C SER A 100 0.06 -10.21 36.31
N VAL A 101 1.38 -10.13 36.46
CA VAL A 101 2.07 -10.45 37.72
C VAL A 101 1.63 -9.52 38.85
N GLN A 102 1.62 -8.20 38.62
CA GLN A 102 1.18 -7.23 39.63
C GLN A 102 -0.27 -7.46 40.08
N LYS A 103 -1.14 -7.84 39.15
CA LYS A 103 -2.52 -8.21 39.47
C LYS A 103 -2.57 -9.42 40.40
N GLY A 104 -1.84 -10.48 40.10
CA GLY A 104 -1.75 -11.66 40.97
C GLY A 104 -1.23 -11.33 42.37
N ASP A 105 -0.21 -10.47 42.47
CA ASP A 105 0.33 -10.02 43.76
C ASP A 105 -0.70 -9.21 44.58
N LEU A 106 -1.51 -8.37 43.91
CA LEU A 106 -2.59 -7.63 44.56
C LEU A 106 -3.69 -8.56 45.07
N ASP A 107 -4.13 -9.51 44.25
CA ASP A 107 -5.15 -10.50 44.63
C ASP A 107 -4.69 -11.33 45.85
N ALA A 108 -3.40 -11.71 45.89
CA ALA A 108 -2.80 -12.42 47.02
C ALA A 108 -2.76 -11.55 48.30
N ARG A 109 -2.40 -10.28 48.18
CA ARG A 109 -2.40 -9.33 49.31
C ARG A 109 -3.81 -9.08 49.84
N GLU A 110 -4.79 -8.94 48.96
CA GLU A 110 -6.19 -8.76 49.34
C GLU A 110 -6.69 -9.98 50.13
N THR A 111 -6.40 -11.19 49.64
CA THR A 111 -6.72 -12.43 50.34
C THR A 111 -6.09 -12.48 51.74
N ALA A 112 -4.79 -12.18 51.86
CA ALA A 112 -4.09 -12.16 53.14
C ALA A 112 -4.64 -11.11 54.11
N LEU A 113 -5.06 -9.94 53.61
CA LEU A 113 -5.71 -8.91 54.42
C LEU A 113 -7.06 -9.39 54.96
N VAL A 114 -7.88 -10.02 54.13
CA VAL A 114 -9.16 -10.61 54.56
C VAL A 114 -8.96 -11.67 55.64
N GLU A 115 -7.96 -12.53 55.50
CA GLU A 115 -7.62 -13.53 56.53
C GLU A 115 -7.17 -12.88 57.84
N ARG A 116 -6.29 -11.87 57.75
CA ARG A 116 -5.85 -11.10 58.92
C ARG A 116 -7.01 -10.41 59.63
N GLU A 117 -7.93 -9.81 58.88
CA GLU A 117 -9.12 -9.17 59.46
C GLU A 117 -10.00 -10.18 60.20
N LYS A 118 -10.20 -11.37 59.64
CA LYS A 118 -10.94 -12.46 60.31
C LYS A 118 -10.22 -12.88 61.60
N ALA A 119 -8.90 -13.04 61.55
CA ALA A 119 -8.10 -13.41 62.72
C ALA A 119 -8.20 -12.34 63.84
N VAL A 120 -8.14 -11.06 63.47
CA VAL A 120 -8.30 -9.95 64.43
C VAL A 120 -9.71 -9.91 65.02
N LYS A 121 -10.77 -10.12 64.21
CA LYS A 121 -12.16 -10.16 64.69
C LYS A 121 -12.42 -11.35 65.63
N ASN A 122 -11.75 -12.47 65.39
CA ASN A 122 -11.91 -13.70 66.19
C ASN A 122 -11.01 -13.75 67.43
N ALA A 123 -10.06 -12.82 67.57
CA ALA A 123 -9.28 -12.67 68.79
C ALA A 123 -10.15 -11.97 69.85
N GLU A 124 -10.63 -12.72 70.84
CA GLU A 124 -11.26 -12.15 72.04
C GLU A 124 -10.31 -11.15 72.73
N PRO A 125 -10.83 -10.08 73.36
CA PRO A 125 -10.00 -9.15 74.11
C PRO A 125 -9.32 -9.91 75.24
N VAL A 126 -7.98 -9.93 75.22
CA VAL A 126 -7.17 -10.50 76.29
C VAL A 126 -7.59 -9.80 77.60
N PRO A 127 -8.03 -10.52 78.65
CA PRO A 127 -8.29 -9.88 79.93
C PRO A 127 -6.95 -9.31 80.42
N THR A 128 -6.86 -7.98 80.48
CA THR A 128 -5.75 -7.28 81.12
C THR A 128 -5.72 -7.71 82.57
N LYS A 129 -4.84 -8.66 82.91
CA LYS A 129 -4.52 -8.96 84.30
C LYS A 129 -3.88 -7.70 84.88
N ASP A 130 -4.59 -7.05 85.80
CA ASP A 130 -4.06 -6.03 86.68
C ASP A 130 -2.80 -6.58 87.38
N VAL A 131 -1.61 -6.25 86.87
CA VAL A 131 -0.37 -6.48 87.61
C VAL A 131 -0.23 -5.36 88.63
N LYS A 132 -0.88 -5.53 89.78
CA LYS A 132 -0.45 -4.87 91.02
C LYS A 132 0.87 -5.51 91.44
N SER A 133 2.00 -4.92 91.04
CA SER A 133 3.27 -5.14 91.73
C SER A 133 3.91 -3.80 92.03
N GLY A 134 3.74 -3.36 93.29
CA GLY A 134 4.43 -2.20 93.83
C GLY A 134 5.93 -2.48 93.94
N GLY A 135 6.70 -2.00 92.96
CA GLY A 135 8.14 -1.85 93.08
C GLY A 135 8.47 -0.40 93.41
N LYS A 136 8.99 -0.13 94.62
CA LYS A 136 9.51 1.19 94.99
C LYS A 136 10.64 1.60 94.02
N PRO A 137 10.72 2.87 93.58
CA PRO A 137 11.83 3.33 92.74
C PRO A 137 13.17 3.21 93.47
N PRO A 138 14.27 2.83 92.80
CA PRO A 138 15.58 2.75 93.42
C PRO A 138 16.06 4.15 93.84
N LYS A 139 16.50 4.27 95.10
CA LYS A 139 17.16 5.48 95.62
C LYS A 139 18.48 5.68 94.89
N GLN A 140 18.54 6.67 94.01
CA GLN A 140 19.77 7.13 93.41
C GLN A 140 20.62 7.81 94.50
N GLY A 141 21.80 7.26 94.74
CA GLY A 141 22.72 7.70 95.79
C GLY A 141 23.15 9.15 95.58
N SER A 142 22.96 9.95 96.63
CA SER A 142 23.59 11.24 96.82
C SER A 142 24.99 11.04 97.40
N LYS A 143 26.03 11.29 96.58
CA LYS A 143 27.29 11.97 96.93
C LYS A 143 28.25 11.93 95.74
#